data_AF-A0A259LY38-F1
#
_entry.id   AF-A0A259LY38-F1
#
_cell.length_a   1.000
_cell.length_b   1.000
_cell.length_c   1.000
_cell.angle_alpha   90.00
_cell.angle_beta   90.00
_cell.angle_gamma   90.00
#
_symmetry.space_group_name_H-M   'P 1'
#
loop_
_entity.id
_entity.type
_entity.pdbx_description
1 polymer ?
#
loop_
_entity_poly.entity_id
_entity_poly.type
_entity_poly.pdbx_seq_one_letter_code
_entity_poly.pdbx_strand_id
1 'polypeptide(L)'
;MSTLGFNPYTALSTPRPAEGAKTAGQAPEAAGSKFAETISDFRTTMQEAEQTAIQTAVSGADPHAMVEALTNAELMLDAVVTIRDKVVEAYQELLRMPV
;
A
#
# COMPACT_ATOMS: atom_id res chain seq x y z
N MET A 1 41.53 16.60 15.19
CA MET A 1 40.19 16.19 15.66
C MET A 1 39.18 17.07 14.94
N SER A 2 38.65 16.61 13.81
CA SER A 2 37.62 17.34 13.05
C SER A 2 36.36 16.51 13.02
N THR A 3 35.31 17.03 13.64
CA THR A 3 33.98 16.42 13.70
C THR A 3 33.25 16.68 12.38
N LEU A 4 33.03 15.63 11.59
CA LEU A 4 32.08 15.69 10.48
C LEU A 4 30.66 15.62 11.05
N GLY A 5 29.95 16.74 11.00
CA GLY A 5 28.51 16.79 11.29
C GLY A 5 27.71 16.26 10.10
N PHE A 6 27.03 15.13 10.30
CA PHE A 6 26.02 14.64 9.37
C PHE A 6 24.73 15.43 9.60
N ASN A 7 24.32 16.23 8.61
CA ASN A 7 23.05 16.95 8.65
C ASN A 7 22.09 16.33 7.61
N PRO A 8 21.12 15.49 8.02
CA PRO A 8 20.25 14.74 7.10
C PRO A 8 19.13 15.58 6.46
N TYR A 9 19.03 16.87 6.78
CA TYR A 9 17.90 17.71 6.38
C TYR A 9 18.04 18.43 5.04
N THR A 10 19.21 18.42 4.39
CA THR A 10 19.39 19.10 3.08
C THR A 10 18.90 18.29 1.88
N ALA A 11 18.53 17.01 2.06
CA ALA A 11 18.06 16.15 0.98
C ALA A 11 16.59 16.39 0.58
N LEU A 12 15.82 17.14 1.36
CA LEU A 12 14.38 17.30 1.14
C LEU A 12 13.96 18.57 0.37
N SER A 13 14.89 19.43 -0.04
CA SER A 13 14.52 20.76 -0.55
C SER A 13 15.07 21.16 -1.93
N THR A 14 15.36 20.20 -2.81
CA THR A 14 15.54 20.49 -4.24
C THR A 14 14.30 20.07 -5.02
N PRO A 15 13.29 20.95 -5.18
CA PRO A 15 12.26 20.74 -6.19
C PRO A 15 12.92 20.83 -7.57
N ARG A 16 13.01 19.68 -8.24
CA ARG A 16 13.43 19.58 -9.63
C ARG A 16 12.40 20.31 -10.51
N PRO A 17 12.79 21.23 -11.41
CA PRO A 17 11.84 21.83 -12.33
C PRO A 17 11.29 20.75 -13.27
N ALA A 18 9.97 20.60 -13.26
CA ALA A 18 9.22 19.81 -14.21
C ALA A 18 9.18 20.58 -15.53
N GLU A 19 10.11 20.31 -16.45
CA GLU A 19 9.94 20.71 -17.84
C GLU A 19 10.42 19.59 -18.75
N GLY A 20 9.48 18.71 -19.04
CA GLY A 20 9.61 17.61 -19.97
C GLY A 20 8.24 17.33 -20.54
N ALA A 21 7.73 18.27 -21.34
CA ALA A 21 6.61 18.04 -22.24
C ALA A 21 6.93 16.82 -23.11
N LYS A 22 6.37 15.67 -22.75
CA LYS A 22 6.34 14.47 -23.58
C LYS A 22 4.91 13.98 -23.61
N THR A 23 4.20 14.52 -24.59
CA THR A 23 3.28 13.80 -25.48
C THR A 23 2.38 12.74 -24.83
N ALA A 24 1.09 13.07 -24.78
CA ALA A 24 0.01 12.10 -24.79
C ALA A 24 0.31 10.95 -25.77
N GLY A 25 0.25 9.71 -25.30
CA GLY A 25 0.25 8.52 -26.17
C GLY A 25 1.40 7.52 -26.03
N GLN A 26 1.77 7.09 -24.81
CA GLN A 26 2.56 5.85 -24.65
C GLN A 26 2.13 5.06 -23.40
N ALA A 27 1.44 3.95 -23.68
CA ALA A 27 1.19 2.69 -22.95
C ALA A 27 1.21 2.62 -21.40
N PRO A 28 0.30 1.82 -20.79
CA PRO A 28 0.20 1.58 -19.35
C PRO A 28 1.24 0.58 -18.79
N GLU A 29 2.35 0.32 -19.49
CA GLU A 29 3.34 -0.69 -19.07
C GLU A 29 4.17 -0.25 -17.84
N ALA A 30 4.45 1.05 -17.71
CA ALA A 30 5.15 1.58 -16.54
C ALA A 30 4.28 1.56 -15.26
N ALA A 31 2.95 1.60 -15.40
CA ALA A 31 2.02 1.49 -14.29
C ALA A 31 1.86 0.03 -13.82
N GLY A 32 1.85 -0.93 -14.77
CA GLY A 32 1.79 -2.36 -14.47
C GLY A 32 3.01 -2.85 -13.67
N SER A 33 4.21 -2.37 -13.99
CA SER A 33 5.42 -2.70 -13.22
C SER A 33 5.37 -2.18 -11.79
N LYS A 34 4.93 -0.93 -11.59
CA LYS A 34 4.80 -0.34 -10.24
C LYS A 34 3.72 -1.00 -9.41
N PHE A 35 2.60 -1.37 -10.04
CA PHE A 35 1.53 -2.12 -9.38
C PHE A 35 1.98 -3.53 -8.98
N ALA A 36 2.72 -4.22 -9.85
CA ALA A 36 3.31 -5.52 -9.54
C ALA A 36 4.34 -5.44 -8.40
N GLU A 37 5.16 -4.39 -8.37
CA GLU A 37 6.09 -4.09 -7.28
C GLU A 37 5.34 -3.86 -5.96
N THR A 38 4.27 -3.05 -5.98
CA THR A 38 3.43 -2.79 -4.81
C THR A 38 2.76 -4.06 -4.27
N ILE A 39 2.32 -4.97 -5.15
CA ILE A 39 1.79 -6.29 -4.75
C ILE A 39 2.88 -7.16 -4.14
N SER A 40 4.10 -7.13 -4.70
CA SER A 40 5.23 -7.88 -4.15
C SER A 40 5.59 -7.40 -2.74
N ASP A 41 5.67 -6.08 -2.55
CA ASP A 41 5.96 -5.46 -1.27
C ASP A 41 4.86 -5.77 -0.25
N PHE A 42 3.59 -5.71 -0.66
CA PHE A 42 2.46 -6.09 0.19
C PHE A 42 2.55 -7.55 0.68
N ARG A 43 2.98 -8.50 -0.19
CA ARG A 43 3.19 -9.89 0.24
C ARG A 43 4.30 -10.00 1.28
N THR A 44 5.40 -9.29 1.09
CA THR A 44 6.51 -9.27 2.05
C THR A 44 6.05 -8.72 3.40
N THR A 45 5.33 -7.59 3.41
CA THR A 45 4.78 -6.99 4.63
C THR A 45 3.77 -7.92 5.32
N MET A 46 2.96 -8.65 4.58
CA MET A 46 2.04 -9.66 5.13
C MET A 46 2.79 -10.82 5.83
N GLN A 47 3.88 -11.32 5.24
CA GLN A 47 4.70 -12.37 5.85
C GLN A 47 5.38 -11.90 7.14
N GLU A 48 5.90 -10.66 7.15
CA GLU A 48 6.45 -10.06 8.37
C GLU A 48 5.37 -9.88 9.45
N ALA A 49 4.18 -9.42 9.06
CA ALA A 49 3.05 -9.28 9.97
C ALA A 49 2.62 -10.63 10.55
N GLU A 50 2.59 -11.71 9.77
CA GLU A 50 2.34 -13.08 10.28
C GLU A 50 3.41 -13.52 11.27
N GLN A 51 4.69 -13.28 10.97
CA GLN A 51 5.79 -13.66 11.86
C GLN A 51 5.70 -12.91 13.20
N THR A 52 5.34 -11.63 13.18
CA THR A 52 5.07 -10.82 14.37
C THR A 52 3.82 -11.31 15.10
N ALA A 53 2.73 -11.56 14.39
CA ALA A 53 1.49 -12.07 14.97
C ALA A 53 1.70 -13.42 15.66
N ILE A 54 2.50 -14.33 15.09
CA ILE A 54 2.87 -15.59 15.72
C ILE A 54 3.70 -15.34 16.98
N GLN A 55 4.69 -14.45 16.94
CA GLN A 55 5.48 -14.11 18.13
C GLN A 55 4.63 -13.51 19.25
N THR A 56 3.68 -12.65 18.90
CA THR A 56 2.75 -12.00 19.84
C THR A 56 1.68 -12.98 20.36
N ALA A 57 1.20 -13.89 19.52
CA ALA A 57 0.27 -14.95 19.92
C ALA A 57 0.95 -15.99 20.84
N VAL A 58 2.20 -16.33 20.55
CA VAL A 58 3.02 -17.25 21.37
C VAL A 58 3.44 -16.60 22.69
N SER A 59 3.64 -15.27 22.74
CA SER A 59 4.01 -14.56 23.97
C SER A 59 2.85 -14.26 24.93
N GLY A 60 1.60 -14.53 24.54
CA GLY A 60 0.42 -14.33 25.39
C GLY A 60 -0.04 -12.88 25.45
N ALA A 61 -0.34 -12.30 24.29
CA ALA A 61 -0.76 -10.91 24.13
C ALA A 61 -1.89 -10.48 25.09
N ASP A 62 -1.67 -9.36 25.76
CA ASP A 62 -2.59 -8.67 26.65
C ASP A 62 -3.93 -8.37 25.94
N PRO A 63 -5.11 -8.57 26.58
CA PRO A 63 -6.41 -8.35 25.96
C PRO A 63 -6.60 -6.93 25.40
N HIS A 64 -5.87 -5.93 25.91
CA HIS A 64 -5.87 -4.59 25.33
C HIS A 64 -5.20 -4.53 23.94
N ALA A 65 -4.13 -5.30 23.71
CA ALA A 65 -3.44 -5.35 22.42
C ALA A 65 -4.31 -6.01 21.32
N MET A 66 -5.16 -6.97 21.70
CA MET A 66 -6.13 -7.55 20.76
C MET A 66 -7.19 -6.53 20.33
N VAL A 67 -7.69 -5.70 21.25
CA VAL A 67 -8.66 -4.66 20.93
C VAL A 67 -8.03 -3.60 20.02
N GLU A 68 -6.81 -3.17 20.30
CA GLU A 68 -6.06 -2.24 19.43
C GLU A 68 -5.84 -2.82 18.03
N ALA A 69 -5.42 -4.09 17.93
CA ALA A 69 -5.29 -4.77 16.65
C ALA A 69 -6.62 -4.91 15.90
N LEU A 70 -7.74 -5.15 16.61
CA LEU A 70 -9.07 -5.25 16.01
C LEU A 70 -9.48 -3.92 15.36
N THR A 71 -9.24 -2.79 16.03
CA THR A 71 -9.58 -1.46 15.49
C THR A 71 -8.80 -1.13 14.22
N ASN A 72 -7.55 -1.60 14.10
CA ASN A 72 -6.79 -1.45 12.86
C ASN A 72 -7.33 -2.36 11.73
N ALA A 73 -7.82 -3.55 12.06
CA ALA A 73 -8.43 -4.46 11.09
C ALA A 73 -9.78 -3.94 10.55
N GLU A 74 -10.54 -3.15 11.32
CA GLU A 74 -11.80 -2.54 10.88
C GLU A 74 -11.62 -1.60 9.68
N LEU A 75 -10.57 -0.77 9.70
CA LEU A 75 -10.22 0.12 8.58
C LEU A 75 -9.88 -0.66 7.30
N MET A 76 -9.21 -1.81 7.45
CA MET A 76 -8.87 -2.67 6.32
C MET A 76 -10.11 -3.39 5.77
N LEU A 77 -11.04 -3.79 6.63
CA LEU A 77 -12.30 -4.42 6.22
C LEU A 77 -13.15 -3.45 5.37
N ASP A 78 -13.24 -2.18 5.75
CA ASP A 78 -13.99 -1.17 4.98
C ASP A 78 -13.44 -0.97 3.55
N ALA A 79 -12.11 -0.96 3.42
CA ALA A 79 -11.44 -0.92 2.12
C ALA A 79 -11.72 -2.20 1.30
N VAL A 80 -11.72 -3.38 1.93
CA VAL A 80 -12.04 -4.65 1.27
C VAL A 80 -13.48 -4.67 0.75
N VAL A 81 -14.45 -4.20 1.56
CA VAL A 81 -15.86 -4.11 1.13
C VAL A 81 -16.02 -3.14 -0.03
N THR A 82 -15.34 -1.99 0.03
CA THR A 82 -15.33 -1.00 -1.06
C THR A 82 -14.84 -1.62 -2.37
N ILE A 83 -13.75 -2.40 -2.32
CA ILE A 83 -13.23 -3.11 -3.49
C ILE A 83 -14.25 -4.14 -4.01
N ARG A 84 -14.87 -4.91 -3.11
CA ARG A 84 -15.91 -5.89 -3.47
C ARG A 84 -17.09 -5.23 -4.17
N ASP A 85 -17.53 -4.07 -3.69
CA ASP A 85 -18.67 -3.36 -4.27
C ASP A 85 -18.34 -2.78 -5.64
N LYS A 86 -17.12 -2.25 -5.83
CA LYS A 86 -16.63 -1.80 -7.15
C LYS A 86 -16.54 -2.94 -8.17
N VAL A 87 -16.14 -4.12 -7.72
CA VAL A 87 -16.13 -5.32 -8.57
C VAL A 87 -17.55 -5.71 -8.96
N VAL A 88 -18.49 -5.71 -8.02
CA VAL A 88 -19.90 -6.02 -8.31
C VAL A 88 -20.53 -5.00 -9.27
N GLU A 89 -20.25 -3.71 -9.09
CA GLU A 89 -20.69 -2.64 -10.00
C GLU A 89 -20.19 -2.89 -11.43
N ALA A 90 -18.90 -3.16 -11.59
CA ALA A 90 -18.30 -3.48 -12.88
C ALA A 90 -18.89 -4.75 -13.53
N TYR A 91 -19.19 -5.79 -12.75
CA TYR A 91 -19.88 -6.99 -13.26
C TYR A 91 -21.31 -6.70 -13.71
N GLN A 92 -22.06 -5.89 -12.95
CA GLN A 92 -23.40 -5.51 -13.34
C GLN A 92 -23.41 -4.58 -14.56
N GLU A 93 -22.40 -3.73 -14.74
CA GLU A 93 -22.23 -2.91 -15.93
C GLU A 93 -21.90 -3.76 -17.17
N LEU A 94 -21.04 -4.77 -17.03
CA LEU A 94 -20.76 -5.75 -18.09
C LEU A 94 -22.02 -6.51 -18.55
N LEU A 95 -22.92 -6.82 -17.61
CA LEU A 95 -24.21 -7.49 -17.89
C LEU A 95 -25.32 -6.54 -18.36
N ARG A 96 -25.17 -5.22 -18.19
CA ARG A 96 -26.14 -4.19 -18.63
C ARG A 96 -25.90 -3.70 -20.06
N MET A 97 -24.82 -4.12 -20.71
CA MET A 97 -24.81 -4.19 -22.17
C MET A 97 -25.49 -5.51 -22.57
N PRO A 98 -26.77 -5.51 -22.97
CA PRO A 98 -27.27 -6.60 -23.79
C PRO A 98 -26.46 -6.62 -25.09
N VAL A 99 -26.05 -7.82 -25.51
CA VAL A 99 -25.68 -8.09 -26.90
C VAL A 99 -26.80 -7.71 -27.86
#